data_AF-A0A2R7R9A3-F1
#
_entry.id   AF-A0A2R7R9A3-F1
#
_cell.length_a   1.000
_cell.length_b   1.000
_cell.length_c   1.000
_cell.angle_alpha   90.00
_cell.angle_beta   90.00
_cell.angle_gamma   90.00
#
_symmetry.space_group_name_H-M   'P 1'
#
loop_
_entity.id
_entity.type
_entity.pdbx_description
1 polymer ?
#
loop_
_entity_poly.entity_id
_entity_poly.type
_entity_poly.pdbx_seq_one_letter_code
_entity_poly.pdbx_strand_id
1 'polypeptide(L)' 'MEVIIENLPLYWEGLLRTLFLSVVSGIIALVVGTLLAAARVSPVAALRGFSTVYVEVLRNTPLTIAF' A
#
# COMPACT_ATOMS: atom_id res chain seq x y z
N MET A 1 32.07 16.82 4.89
CA MET A 1 31.73 16.19 3.59
C MET A 1 32.07 14.70 3.59
N GLU A 2 33.14 14.27 4.28
CA GLU A 2 33.50 12.85 4.43
C GLU A 2 32.36 11.96 4.95
N VAL A 3 31.67 12.34 6.02
CA VAL A 3 30.56 11.56 6.60
C VAL A 3 29.47 11.22 5.58
N ILE A 4 29.17 12.11 4.63
CA ILE A 4 28.16 11.87 3.59
C ILE A 4 28.67 10.86 2.55
N ILE A 5 29.95 10.99 2.16
CA ILE A 5 30.57 10.10 1.16
C ILE A 5 30.77 8.69 1.74
N GLU A 6 31.12 8.58 3.02
CA GLU A 6 31.24 7.31 3.73
C GLU A 6 29.91 6.57 3.86
N ASN A 7 28.81 7.31 4.04
CA ASN A 7 27.45 6.74 4.15
C ASN A 7 26.69 6.70 2.82
N LEU A 8 27.31 7.09 1.71
CA LEU A 8 26.68 7.08 0.38
C LEU A 8 26.13 5.69 -0.01
N PRO A 9 26.80 4.57 0.29
CA PRO A 9 26.26 3.23 0.05
C PRO A 9 24.97 2.96 0.83
N LEU A 10 24.87 3.46 2.07
CA LEU A 10 23.67 3.30 2.91
C LEU A 10 22.49 4.09 2.35
N TYR A 11 22.71 5.33 1.90
CA TYR A 11 21.66 6.11 1.25
C TYR A 11 21.19 5.48 -0.06
N TRP A 12 22.12 4.92 -0.84
CA TRP A 12 21.80 4.21 -2.06
C TRP A 12 20.97 2.96 -1.79
N GLU A 13 21.34 2.15 -0.79
CA GLU A 13 20.54 1.01 -0.38
C GLU A 13 19.15 1.45 0.11
N GLY A 14 19.07 2.46 0.98
CA GLY A 14 17.80 2.97 1.48
C GLY A 14 16.86 3.45 0.36
N LEU A 15 17.40 4.12 -0.65
CA LEU A 15 16.65 4.53 -1.84
C LEU A 15 16.11 3.32 -2.60
N LEU A 16 16.97 2.33 -2.90
CA LEU A 16 16.57 1.13 -3.62
C LEU A 16 15.53 0.32 -2.84
N ARG A 17 15.66 0.23 -1.52
CA ARG A 17 14.66 -0.42 -0.64
C ARG A 17 13.33 0.29 -0.69
N THR A 18 13.33 1.62 -0.63
CA THR A 18 12.10 2.42 -0.70
C THR A 18 11.40 2.24 -2.05
N LEU A 19 12.15 2.28 -3.15
CA LEU A 19 11.62 2.03 -4.49
C LEU A 19 11.05 0.62 -4.61
N PHE A 20 11.79 -0.39 -4.15
CA PHE A 20 11.34 -1.77 -4.14
C PHE A 20 10.03 -1.95 -3.38
N LEU A 21 9.96 -1.46 -2.14
CA LEU A 21 8.74 -1.54 -1.33
C LEU A 21 7.58 -0.78 -1.97
N SER A 22 7.82 0.40 -2.53
CA SER A 22 6.79 1.21 -3.18
C SER A 22 6.21 0.52 -4.40
N VAL A 23 7.05 -0.07 -5.25
CA VAL A 23 6.61 -0.77 -6.46
C VAL A 23 5.88 -2.06 -6.11
N VAL A 24 6.44 -2.89 -5.24
CA VAL A 24 5.83 -4.17 -4.86
C VAL A 24 4.50 -3.95 -4.12
N SER A 25 4.46 -3.04 -3.14
CA SER A 25 3.21 -2.71 -2.44
C SER A 25 2.19 -2.07 -3.37
N GLY A 26 2.61 -1.19 -4.28
CA GLY A 26 1.76 -0.57 -5.29
C GLY A 26 1.10 -1.60 -6.20
N ILE A 27 1.86 -2.59 -6.70
CA ILE A 27 1.31 -3.67 -7.54
C ILE A 27 0.26 -4.49 -6.77
N ILE A 28 0.58 -4.88 -5.52
CA ILE A 28 -0.35 -5.64 -4.67
C ILE A 28 -1.62 -4.82 -4.40
N ALA A 29 -1.45 -3.55 -4.05
CA ALA A 29 -2.56 -2.63 -3.78
C ALA A 29 -3.44 -2.41 -5.01
N LEU A 30 -2.87 -2.34 -6.22
CA LEU A 30 -3.62 -2.23 -7.47
C LEU A 30 -4.48 -3.47 -7.72
N VAL A 31 -3.92 -4.67 -7.54
CA VAL A 31 -4.66 -5.93 -7.73
C VAL A 31 -5.81 -6.01 -6.72
N VAL A 32 -5.52 -5.83 -5.43
CA VAL A 32 -6.53 -5.91 -4.36
C VAL A 32 -7.58 -4.82 -4.52
N GLY A 33 -7.17 -3.58 -4.79
CA GLY A 33 -8.05 -2.45 -5.01
C GLY A 33 -8.99 -2.66 -6.20
N THR A 34 -8.50 -3.25 -7.29
CA THR A 34 -9.32 -3.57 -8.46
C THR A 34 -10.37 -4.64 -8.14
N LEU A 35 -10.00 -5.68 -7.39
CA LEU A 35 -10.95 -6.72 -6.95
C LEU A 35 -12.05 -6.13 -6.04
N LEU A 36 -11.67 -5.25 -5.12
CA LEU A 36 -12.64 -4.58 -4.23
C LEU A 36 -13.55 -3.62 -4.99
N ALA A 37 -13.00 -2.89 -5.98
CA ALA A 37 -13.80 -2.04 -6.85
C ALA A 37 -14.83 -2.87 -7.63
N ALA A 38 -14.42 -4.01 -8.20
CA ALA A 38 -15.32 -4.94 -8.86
C ALA A 38 -16.40 -5.51 -7.92
N ALA A 39 -16.03 -5.87 -6.69
CA ALA A 39 -16.98 -6.32 -5.66
C ALA A 39 -18.01 -5.23 -5.30
N ARG A 40 -17.63 -3.96 -5.33
CA ARG A 40 -18.51 -2.82 -5.03
C ARG A 40 -19.61 -2.61 -6.06
N VAL A 41 -19.36 -2.92 -7.33
CA VAL A 41 -20.34 -2.81 -8.43
C VAL A 41 -21.14 -4.10 -8.65
N SER A 42 -20.83 -5.17 -7.92
CA SER A 42 -21.53 -6.45 -8.04
C SER A 42 -23.00 -6.36 -7.64
N PRO A 43 -23.92 -7.10 -8.31
CA PRO A 43 -25.32 -7.18 -7.89
C PRO A 43 -25.49 -7.88 -6.53
N VAL A 44 -24.49 -8.64 -6.08
CA VAL A 44 -24.54 -9.39 -4.81
C VAL A 44 -24.34 -8.45 -3.63
N ALA A 45 -25.38 -8.27 -2.81
CA ALA A 45 -25.36 -7.35 -1.67
C ALA A 45 -24.22 -7.61 -0.68
N ALA A 46 -23.88 -8.88 -0.41
CA ALA A 46 -22.79 -9.25 0.49
C ALA A 46 -21.42 -8.78 -0.01
N LEU A 47 -21.13 -8.92 -1.30
CA LEU A 47 -19.87 -8.48 -1.92
C LEU A 47 -19.70 -6.95 -1.83
N ARG A 48 -20.78 -6.21 -2.08
CA ARG A 48 -20.78 -4.75 -1.92
C ARG A 48 -20.54 -4.36 -0.46
N GLY A 49 -21.28 -4.97 0.47
CA GLY A 49 -21.17 -4.69 1.90
C GLY A 49 -19.76 -4.94 2.42
N PHE A 50 -19.17 -6.09 2.08
CA PHE A 50 -17.78 -6.41 2.40
C PHE A 50 -16.80 -5.36 1.87
N SER A 51 -16.91 -5.00 0.58
CA SER A 51 -16.02 -4.00 -0.03
C SER A 51 -16.13 -2.63 0.65
N THR A 52 -17.34 -2.22 1.03
CA THR A 52 -17.58 -0.95 1.72
C THR A 52 -16.92 -0.95 3.09
N VAL A 53 -17.16 -1.99 3.91
CA VAL A 53 -16.59 -2.11 5.25
C VAL A 53 -15.06 -2.11 5.18
N TYR A 54 -14.48 -2.93 4.30
CA TYR A 54 -13.02 -3.01 4.15
C TYR A 54 -12.41 -1.64 3.79
N VAL A 55 -12.98 -0.96 2.79
CA VAL A 55 -12.46 0.32 2.31
C VAL A 55 -12.67 1.43 3.34
N GLU A 56 -13.82 1.49 4.01
CA GLU A 56 -14.07 2.50 5.04
C GLU A 56 -13.16 2.33 6.24
N VAL A 57 -12.97 1.10 6.75
CA VAL A 57 -12.09 0.86 7.89
C VAL A 57 -10.65 1.25 7.55
N LEU A 58 -10.11 0.77 6.42
CA LEU A 58 -8.72 1.03 6.07
C LEU A 58 -8.43 2.48 5.70
N ARG A 59 -9.38 3.18 5.06
CA ARG A 59 -9.17 4.59 4.68
C ARG A 59 -9.37 5.55 5.84
N ASN A 60 -10.10 5.16 6.88
CA ASN A 60 -10.34 5.99 8.07
C ASN A 60 -9.44 5.62 9.26
N THR A 61 -8.62 4.57 9.17
CA THR A 61 -7.67 4.19 10.22
C THR A 61 -6.27 4.73 9.90
N PRO A 62 -5.63 5.49 10.80
CA PRO A 62 -4.24 5.90 10.63
C PRO A 62 -3.31 4.72 10.38
N LEU A 63 -2.43 4.84 9.39
CA LEU A 63 -1.52 3.76 9.00
C LEU A 63 -0.65 3.27 10.16
N THR A 64 -0.27 4.18 11.08
CA THR A 64 0.54 3.88 12.27
C THR A 64 -0.17 3.00 13.32
N ILE A 65 -1.48 2.75 13.18
CA ILE A 65 -2.22 1.81 14.05
C ILE A 65 -2.33 0.43 13.38
N ALA A 66 -2.23 0.37 12.06
CA ALA A 66 -2.29 -0.87 11.29
C ALA A 66 -0.95 -1.64 11.30
N PHE A 67 0.11 -1.06 11.86
CA PHE A 67 1.46 -1.60 12.03
C PHE A 67 1.92 -1.39 13.47
#